data_AF-A0A3D6C419-F1
#
_entry.id   AF-A0A3D6C419-F1
#
_cell.length_a   1.000
_cell.length_b   1.000
_cell.length_c   1.000
_cell.angle_alpha   90.00
_cell.angle_beta   90.00
_cell.angle_gamma   90.00
#
_symmetry.space_group_name_H-M   'P 1'
#
loop_
_entity.id
_entity.type
_entity.pdbx_description
1 polymer ?
#
loop_
_entity_poly.entity_id
_entity_poly.type
_entity_poly.pdbx_seq_one_letter_code
_entity_poly.pdbx_strand_id
1 'polypeptide(L)'
;MNTATVLRPKEEYAQKLKDPRWQKLRLEVFERDGWKCRCCGEEMDTLEVHHLVYRNGAHPWEYDLDDLITFCRQCHKYEHQLLTLKKVGIDPAKLEKKLNSMVGNKS
;
A
#
# COMPACT_ATOMS: atom_id res chain seq x y z
N MET A 1 2.25 -1.22 -33.06
CA MET A 1 1.71 -0.16 -32.18
C MET A 1 2.47 -0.28 -30.87
N ASN A 2 3.22 0.76 -30.51
CA ASN A 2 4.34 0.65 -29.58
C ASN A 2 3.89 0.39 -28.14
N THR A 3 4.39 -0.70 -27.56
CA THR A 3 4.25 -1.11 -26.17
C THR A 3 5.20 -0.29 -25.30
N ALA A 4 4.69 0.76 -24.66
CA ALA A 4 5.42 1.49 -23.64
C ALA A 4 4.60 1.49 -22.34
N THR A 5 5.07 0.72 -21.38
CA THR A 5 4.59 0.71 -19.99
C THR A 5 4.77 2.11 -19.42
N VAL A 6 3.68 2.90 -19.36
CA VAL A 6 3.71 4.27 -18.83
C VAL A 6 3.97 4.21 -17.32
N LEU A 7 5.23 4.42 -16.93
CA LEU A 7 5.55 4.83 -15.57
C LEU A 7 4.95 6.22 -15.38
N ARG A 8 3.79 6.29 -14.72
CA ARG A 8 3.08 7.54 -14.45
C ARG A 8 3.93 8.41 -13.50
N PRO A 9 4.24 9.67 -13.85
CA PRO A 9 4.94 10.58 -12.94
C PRO A 9 4.20 10.67 -11.61
N LYS A 10 4.93 10.56 -10.50
CA LYS A 10 4.37 10.54 -9.12
C LYS A 10 3.47 11.76 -8.85
N GLU A 11 3.80 12.91 -9.43
CA GLU A 11 3.07 14.17 -9.30
C GLU A 11 1.68 14.11 -9.94
N GLU A 12 1.54 13.50 -11.13
CA GLU A 12 0.25 13.32 -11.80
C GLU A 12 -0.67 12.39 -11.00
N TYR A 13 -0.12 11.32 -10.42
CA TYR A 13 -0.90 10.41 -9.60
C TYR A 13 -1.37 11.08 -8.30
N ALA A 14 -0.49 11.83 -7.63
CA ALA A 14 -0.83 12.57 -6.42
C ALA A 14 -1.97 13.59 -6.67
N GLN A 15 -2.02 14.20 -7.86
CA GLN A 15 -3.11 15.11 -8.22
C GLN A 15 -4.45 14.37 -8.40
N LYS A 16 -4.45 13.15 -8.94
CA LYS A 16 -5.67 12.31 -9.01
C LYS A 16 -6.22 11.97 -7.63
N LEU A 17 -5.36 11.86 -6.61
CA LEU A 17 -5.81 11.64 -5.24
C LEU A 17 -6.51 12.87 -4.63
N LYS A 18 -6.57 14.02 -5.30
CA LYS A 18 -7.39 15.16 -4.86
C LYS A 18 -8.79 15.16 -5.50
N ASP A 19 -9.06 14.26 -6.43
CA ASP A 19 -10.35 14.16 -7.11
C ASP A 19 -11.47 13.79 -6.11
N PRO A 20 -12.66 14.43 -6.17
CA PRO A 20 -13.77 14.13 -5.28
C PRO A 20 -14.20 12.66 -5.28
N ARG A 21 -14.07 11.95 -6.41
CA ARG A 21 -14.40 10.52 -6.51
C ARG A 21 -13.48 9.68 -5.63
N TRP A 22 -12.19 10.00 -5.63
CA TRP A 22 -11.25 9.35 -4.72
C TRP A 22 -11.51 9.73 -3.27
N GLN A 23 -11.78 11.01 -2.99
CA GLN A 23 -12.06 11.44 -1.61
C GLN A 23 -13.30 10.75 -1.04
N LYS A 24 -14.36 10.57 -1.84
CA LYS A 24 -15.54 9.79 -1.46
C LYS A 24 -15.20 8.33 -1.17
N LEU A 25 -14.56 7.64 -2.12
CA LEU A 25 -14.18 6.23 -1.94
C LEU A 25 -13.24 6.03 -0.75
N ARG A 26 -12.31 6.97 -0.53
CA ARG A 26 -11.40 6.99 0.61
C ARG A 26 -12.15 7.02 1.95
N LEU A 27 -13.20 7.84 2.05
CA LEU A 27 -14.03 7.90 3.25
C LEU A 27 -14.82 6.60 3.45
N GLU A 28 -15.39 6.02 2.38
CA GLU A 28 -16.10 4.73 2.45
C GLU A 28 -15.18 3.60 2.96
N VAL A 29 -13.93 3.56 2.50
CA VAL A 29 -12.93 2.59 2.99
C VAL A 29 -12.60 2.81 4.46
N PHE A 30 -12.44 4.06 4.90
CA PHE A 30 -12.18 4.37 6.30
C PHE A 30 -13.35 4.01 7.21
N GLU A 31 -14.58 4.28 6.78
CA GLU A 31 -15.79 3.91 7.50
C GLU A 31 -15.91 2.39 7.64
N ARG A 32 -15.72 1.63 6.54
CA ARG A 32 -15.69 0.16 6.56
C ARG A 32 -14.64 -0.38 7.53
N ASP A 33 -13.47 0.23 7.55
CA ASP A 33 -12.33 -0.20 8.36
C ASP A 33 -12.39 0.31 9.81
N GLY A 34 -13.43 1.08 10.16
CA GLY A 34 -13.65 1.60 11.50
C GLY A 34 -12.62 2.66 11.92
N TRP A 35 -12.10 3.42 10.95
CA TRP A 35 -11.05 4.44 11.15
C TRP A 35 -9.80 3.90 11.84
N LYS A 36 -9.43 2.67 11.52
CA LYS A 36 -8.29 1.94 12.10
C LYS A 36 -7.39 1.38 11.02
N CYS A 37 -6.09 1.34 11.30
CA CYS A 37 -5.17 0.54 10.49
C CYS A 37 -5.59 -0.93 10.53
N ARG A 38 -5.82 -1.55 9.36
CA ARG A 38 -6.19 -2.97 9.26
C ARG A 38 -5.04 -3.94 9.51
N CYS A 39 -3.80 -3.43 9.57
CA CYS A 39 -2.61 -4.22 9.88
C CYS A 39 -2.30 -4.25 11.39
N CYS A 40 -2.27 -3.08 12.05
CA CYS A 40 -1.84 -2.98 13.46
C CYS A 40 -2.94 -2.51 14.43
N GLY A 41 -4.07 -2.03 13.94
CA GLY A 41 -5.17 -1.52 14.77
C GLY A 41 -5.00 -0.08 15.27
N GLU A 42 -3.86 0.58 15.00
CA GLU A 42 -3.61 1.95 15.45
C GLU A 42 -4.59 2.97 14.85
N GLU A 43 -5.02 3.92 15.69
CA GLU A 43 -5.99 4.99 15.37
C GLU A 43 -5.35 6.38 15.32
N MET A 44 -4.24 6.58 16.04
CA MET A 44 -3.64 7.91 16.24
C MET A 44 -2.67 8.35 15.14
N ASP A 45 -2.22 7.42 14.29
CA ASP A 45 -1.34 7.74 13.18
C ASP A 45 -2.15 8.21 11.95
N THR A 46 -1.49 8.88 11.02
CA THR A 46 -2.12 9.29 9.76
C THR A 46 -2.53 8.04 8.97
N LEU A 47 -3.82 7.94 8.66
CA LEU A 47 -4.40 6.85 7.87
C LEU A 47 -4.34 7.16 6.37
N GLU A 48 -3.98 6.14 5.61
CA GLU A 48 -3.88 6.14 4.16
C GLU A 48 -4.63 4.91 3.61
N VAL A 49 -5.26 5.06 2.44
CA VAL A 49 -5.82 3.93 1.71
C VAL A 49 -4.76 3.38 0.77
N HIS A 50 -4.50 2.09 0.88
CA HIS A 50 -3.60 1.33 0.03
C HIS A 50 -4.39 0.52 -1.01
N HIS A 51 -3.93 0.53 -2.26
CA HIS A 51 -4.43 -0.34 -3.32
C HIS A 51 -3.73 -1.71 -3.25
N LEU A 52 -4.48 -2.77 -2.98
CA LEU A 52 -3.97 -4.15 -2.90
C LEU A 52 -3.58 -4.70 -4.28
N VAL A 53 -4.26 -4.22 -5.32
CA VAL A 53 -4.00 -4.56 -6.72
C VAL A 53 -3.92 -3.29 -7.56
N TYR A 54 -3.09 -3.32 -8.60
CA TYR A 54 -2.96 -2.22 -9.55
C TYR A 54 -3.36 -2.68 -10.95
N ARG A 55 -4.44 -2.11 -11.48
CA ARG A 55 -4.94 -2.34 -12.84
C ARG A 55 -4.35 -1.27 -13.78
N ASN A 56 -3.82 -1.69 -14.94
CA ASN A 56 -3.20 -0.76 -15.89
C ASN A 56 -4.24 0.23 -16.42
N GLY A 57 -3.88 1.51 -16.51
CA GLY A 57 -4.77 2.58 -16.96
C GLY A 57 -5.81 3.05 -15.95
N ALA A 58 -6.13 2.25 -14.93
CA ALA A 58 -7.17 2.59 -13.96
C ALA A 58 -6.82 3.83 -13.10
N HIS A 59 -7.84 4.63 -12.84
CA HIS A 59 -7.85 5.73 -11.89
C HIS A 59 -8.00 5.21 -10.45
N PRO A 60 -7.58 6.00 -9.44
CA PRO A 60 -7.64 5.56 -8.04
C PRO A 60 -9.03 5.14 -7.53
N TRP A 61 -10.10 5.70 -8.11
CA TRP A 61 -11.51 5.45 -7.75
C TRP A 61 -12.19 4.34 -8.57
N GLU A 62 -11.46 3.64 -9.45
CA GLU A 62 -12.01 2.56 -10.30
C GLU A 62 -11.78 1.15 -9.71
N TYR A 63 -11.71 1.09 -8.38
CA TYR A 63 -11.45 -0.12 -7.61
C TYR A 63 -12.63 -0.37 -6.67
N ASP A 64 -12.92 -1.66 -6.46
CA ASP A 64 -13.92 -2.07 -5.49
C ASP A 64 -13.37 -1.89 -4.08
N LEU A 65 -14.24 -1.83 -3.06
CA LEU A 65 -13.79 -1.68 -1.67
C LEU A 65 -12.81 -2.81 -1.29
N ASP A 66 -13.03 -4.03 -1.73
CA ASP A 66 -12.18 -5.19 -1.42
C ASP A 66 -10.77 -5.11 -2.02
N ASP A 67 -10.55 -4.24 -3.01
CA ASP A 67 -9.21 -3.96 -3.57
C ASP A 67 -8.45 -2.89 -2.75
N LEU A 68 -9.08 -2.34 -1.71
CA LEU A 68 -8.61 -1.20 -0.93
C LEU A 68 -8.53 -1.55 0.55
N ILE A 69 -7.52 -1.04 1.23
CA ILE A 69 -7.32 -1.27 2.66
C ILE A 69 -6.79 -0.04 3.37
N THR A 70 -7.28 0.22 4.59
CA THR A 70 -6.76 1.30 5.43
C THR A 70 -5.49 0.85 6.14
N PHE A 71 -4.41 1.60 5.98
CA PHE A 71 -3.18 1.44 6.75
C PHE A 71 -2.78 2.75 7.42
N CYS A 72 -2.12 2.64 8.58
CA CYS A 72 -1.32 3.75 9.08
C CYS A 72 -0.10 3.97 8.17
N ARG A 73 0.47 5.17 8.21
CA ARG A 73 1.65 5.54 7.42
C ARG A 73 2.82 4.54 7.57
N GLN A 74 3.03 3.99 8.76
CA GLN A 74 4.10 3.02 9.01
C GLN A 74 3.84 1.69 8.29
N CYS A 75 2.66 1.10 8.48
CA CYS A 75 2.26 -0.14 7.81
C CYS A 75 2.22 0.05 6.29
N HIS A 76 1.73 1.20 5.82
CA HIS A 76 1.71 1.52 4.40
C HIS A 76 3.12 1.55 3.78
N LYS A 77 4.08 2.18 4.46
CA LYS A 77 5.49 2.18 4.03
C LYS A 77 6.07 0.77 4.03
N TYR A 78 5.79 -0.03 5.05
CA TYR A 78 6.26 -1.40 5.15
C TYR A 78 5.72 -2.27 4.02
N GLU A 79 4.44 -2.14 3.67
CA GLU A 79 3.84 -2.89 2.55
C GLU A 79 4.56 -2.58 1.22
N HIS A 80 4.82 -1.30 0.92
CA HIS A 80 5.59 -0.92 -0.28
C HIS A 80 7.01 -1.51 -0.29
N GLN A 81 7.67 -1.60 0.87
CA GLN A 81 8.98 -2.22 1.00
C GLN A 81 8.91 -3.73 0.72
N LEU A 82 7.92 -4.43 1.29
CA LEU A 82 7.69 -5.86 1.03
C LEU A 82 7.44 -6.15 -0.44
N LEU A 83 6.59 -5.35 -1.10
CA LEU A 83 6.34 -5.45 -2.54
C LEU A 83 7.61 -5.22 -3.35
N THR A 84 8.46 -4.27 -2.94
CA THR A 84 9.75 -4.00 -3.59
C THR A 84 10.70 -5.19 -3.46
N LEU A 85 10.82 -5.79 -2.27
CA LEU A 85 11.65 -6.99 -2.05
C LEU A 85 11.19 -8.17 -2.92
N LYS A 86 9.89 -8.44 -2.95
CA LYS A 86 9.30 -9.49 -3.79
C LYS A 86 9.60 -9.25 -5.28
N LYS A 87 9.50 -8.00 -5.76
CA LYS A 87 9.81 -7.64 -7.16
C LYS A 87 11.26 -7.88 -7.56
N VAL A 88 12.20 -7.77 -6.62
CA VAL A 88 13.63 -8.06 -6.86
C VAL A 88 14.01 -9.51 -6.52
N GLY A 89 13.02 -10.39 -6.32
CA GLY A 89 13.24 -11.81 -6.06
C GLY A 89 13.72 -12.13 -4.64
N ILE A 90 13.64 -11.19 -3.71
CA ILE A 90 13.97 -11.40 -2.31
C ILE A 90 12.69 -11.82 -1.57
N ASP A 91 12.72 -13.03 -1.01
CA ASP A 91 11.68 -13.54 -0.13
C ASP A 91 11.85 -12.93 1.28
N PRO A 92 10.88 -12.10 1.76
CA PRO A 92 10.98 -11.45 3.06
C PRO A 92 11.14 -12.43 4.22
N ALA A 93 10.51 -13.61 4.17
CA ALA A 93 10.60 -14.61 5.24
C ALA A 93 12.00 -15.23 5.30
N LYS A 94 12.65 -15.42 4.14
CA LYS A 94 14.06 -15.87 4.09
C LYS A 94 15.00 -14.78 4.61
N LEU A 95 14.73 -13.51 4.28
CA LEU A 95 15.52 -12.38 4.77
C LEU A 95 15.43 -12.26 6.29
N GLU A 96 14.23 -12.34 6.86
CA GLU A 96 14.01 -12.33 8.31
C GLU A 96 14.78 -13.45 9.01
N LYS A 97 14.65 -14.70 8.52
CA LYS A 97 15.39 -15.85 9.07
C LYS A 97 16.90 -15.63 9.02
N LYS A 98 17.42 -15.05 7.93
CA LYS A 98 18.84 -14.73 7.77
C LYS A 98 19.28 -13.64 8.76
N LEU A 99 18.50 -12.58 8.92
CA LEU A 99 18.78 -11.50 9.88
C LEU A 99 18.79 -12.03 11.32
N ASN A 100 17.78 -12.83 11.70
CA ASN A 100 17.69 -13.44 13.02
C ASN A 100 18.83 -14.43 13.29
N SER A 101 19.39 -15.07 12.25
CA SER A 101 20.60 -15.91 12.39
C SER A 101 21.90 -15.11 12.54
N MET A 102 21.94 -13.86 12.05
CA MET A 102 23.11 -12.97 12.11
C MET A 102 23.13 -12.15 13.39
N VAL A 103 21.97 -11.67 13.83
CA VAL A 103 21.77 -11.07 15.16
C VAL A 103 21.51 -12.23 16.11
N GLY A 104 22.55 -13.05 16.36
CA GLY A 104 22.43 -14.23 17.19
C GLY A 104 21.64 -13.92 18.46
N ASN A 105 20.64 -14.76 18.76
CA ASN A 105 19.83 -14.71 19.99
C ASN A 105 20.73 -14.35 21.17
N LYS A 106 20.72 -13.08 21.59
CA LYS A 106 21.12 -12.71 22.94
C LYS A 106 19.94 -13.07 23.83
N SER A 107 19.84 -14.35 24.13
CA SER A 107 19.31 -14.80 25.43
C SER A 107 20.45 -14.82 26.42
#